data_AF-A0A959WNY8-F1
#
_entry.id   AF-A0A959WNY8-F1
#
_cell.length_a   1.000
_cell.length_b   1.000
_cell.length_c   1.000
_cell.angle_alpha   90.00
_cell.angle_beta   90.00
_cell.angle_gamma   90.00
#
_symmetry.space_group_name_H-M   'P 1'
#
loop_
_entity.id
_entity.type
_entity.pdbx_description
1 polymer ?
#
loop_
_entity_poly.entity_id
_entity_poly.type
_entity_poly.pdbx_seq_one_letter_code
_entity_poly.pdbx_strand_id
1 'polypeptide(L)'
;MSTVLDIVPASHSRLGGSDHTRRWALQAPGGPPRFAGVTRPEADGARGWLGALDDHDMDDVLVPVQLEVVMSDGAGPYMLDAAGNLILRVGDHPIIPGCSIAMGEVDTAMVRLGAVVDRRPEGFVWIASRTVSHASRVGELDRLAACSGSGDLHSWRDDNLVTGARSMR
;
A
#
# COMPACT_ATOMS: atom_id res chain seq x y z
N MET A 1 20.59 8.91 1.22
CA MET A 1 20.49 10.39 1.34
C MET A 1 19.02 10.69 1.47
N SER A 2 18.58 11.55 2.39
CA SER A 2 17.14 11.87 2.47
C SER A 2 16.75 12.76 1.29
N THR A 3 15.76 12.32 0.53
CA THR A 3 15.17 13.02 -0.60
C THR A 3 14.01 13.88 -0.09
N VAL A 4 14.00 15.17 -0.43
CA VAL A 4 12.85 16.03 -0.14
C VAL A 4 11.77 15.76 -1.18
N LEU A 5 10.61 15.25 -0.75
CA LEU A 5 9.46 15.07 -1.63
C LEU A 5 8.63 16.37 -1.71
N ASP A 6 8.22 16.74 -2.90
CA ASP A 6 7.28 17.82 -3.13
C ASP A 6 5.84 17.33 -3.06
N ILE A 7 4.96 18.17 -2.53
CA ILE A 7 3.51 17.94 -2.57
C ILE A 7 2.97 18.63 -3.80
N VAL A 8 2.50 17.84 -4.76
CA VAL A 8 2.11 18.33 -6.09
C VAL A 8 0.63 18.08 -6.39
N PRO A 9 0.00 18.91 -7.23
CA PRO A 9 -1.38 18.66 -7.66
C PRO A 9 -1.51 17.34 -8.42
N ALA A 10 -2.56 16.59 -8.10
CA ALA A 10 -2.98 15.36 -8.77
C ALA A 10 -4.48 15.45 -9.06
N SER A 11 -4.86 16.38 -9.95
CA SER A 11 -6.27 16.65 -10.31
C SER A 11 -7.00 15.47 -10.94
N HIS A 12 -6.26 14.45 -11.39
CA HIS A 12 -6.77 13.23 -12.00
C HIS A 12 -6.79 12.03 -11.05
N SER A 13 -6.56 12.24 -9.74
CA SER A 13 -6.67 11.16 -8.76
C SER A 13 -8.10 10.59 -8.78
N ARG A 14 -8.21 9.25 -8.67
CA ARG A 14 -9.51 8.57 -8.65
C ARG A 14 -10.37 9.03 -7.47
N LEU A 15 -9.74 9.13 -6.29
CA LEU A 15 -10.38 9.64 -5.07
C LEU A 15 -10.76 11.12 -5.17
N GLY A 16 -10.06 11.90 -6.00
CA GLY A 16 -10.32 13.33 -6.21
C GLY A 16 -11.63 13.65 -6.92
N GLY A 17 -12.26 12.65 -7.53
CA GLY A 17 -13.57 12.75 -8.18
C GLY A 17 -14.73 12.82 -7.20
N SER A 18 -14.64 12.13 -6.05
CA SER A 18 -15.64 12.14 -4.98
C SER A 18 -15.28 13.09 -3.83
N ASP A 19 -13.99 13.34 -3.60
CA ASP A 19 -13.48 14.22 -2.55
C ASP A 19 -12.47 15.23 -3.12
N HIS A 20 -12.85 16.50 -3.16
CA HIS A 20 -12.01 17.57 -3.73
C HIS A 20 -10.74 17.86 -2.92
N THR A 21 -10.67 17.41 -1.66
CA THR A 21 -9.47 17.57 -0.83
C THR A 21 -8.38 16.56 -1.20
N ARG A 22 -8.74 15.48 -1.90
CA ARG A 22 -7.88 14.35 -2.31
C ARG A 22 -7.21 14.53 -3.67
N ARG A 23 -6.71 15.73 -3.93
CA ARG A 23 -6.12 16.14 -5.23
C ARG A 23 -4.63 16.38 -5.16
N TRP A 24 -3.95 15.67 -4.25
CA TRP A 24 -2.52 15.80 -4.04
C TRP A 24 -1.81 14.45 -4.24
N ALA A 25 -0.52 14.55 -4.51
CA ALA A 25 0.43 13.46 -4.62
C ALA A 25 1.76 13.90 -4.00
N LEU A 26 2.66 12.94 -3.78
CA LEU A 26 4.04 13.18 -3.40
C LEU A 26 4.97 12.87 -4.57
N GLN A 27 5.96 13.71 -4.81
CA GLN A 27 6.86 13.58 -5.94
C GLN A 27 8.32 13.75 -5.49
N ALA A 28 9.16 12.78 -5.81
CA ALA A 28 10.60 12.92 -5.68
C ALA A 28 11.15 13.84 -6.79
N PRO A 29 12.28 14.55 -6.58
CA PRO A 29 12.87 15.41 -7.58
C PRO A 29 13.15 14.66 -8.89
N GLY A 30 12.46 15.05 -9.96
CA GLY A 30 12.58 14.41 -11.28
C GLY A 30 11.86 13.06 -11.44
N GLY A 31 11.24 12.53 -10.37
CA GLY A 31 10.44 11.31 -10.41
C GLY A 31 8.98 11.56 -10.79
N PRO A 32 8.19 10.50 -11.07
CA PRO A 32 6.75 10.65 -11.27
C PRO A 32 6.02 10.97 -9.95
N PRO A 33 4.83 11.60 -10.00
CA PRO A 33 3.98 11.72 -8.83
C PRO A 33 3.50 10.34 -8.38
N ARG A 34 3.54 10.10 -7.07
CA ARG A 34 3.09 8.87 -6.39
C ARG A 34 2.02 9.16 -5.35
N PHE A 35 1.24 8.15 -4.98
CA PHE A 35 0.17 8.23 -3.97
C PHE A 35 -0.88 9.30 -4.31
N ALA A 36 -1.22 9.44 -5.60
CA ALA A 36 -2.26 10.36 -6.03
C ALA A 36 -3.60 10.02 -5.35
N GLY A 37 -4.19 11.00 -4.66
CA GLY A 37 -5.43 10.80 -3.88
C GLY A 37 -5.31 11.08 -2.39
N VAL A 38 -4.11 11.47 -1.92
CA VAL A 38 -3.94 11.98 -0.56
C VAL A 38 -4.51 13.40 -0.43
N THR A 39 -4.92 13.73 0.79
CA THR A 39 -5.12 15.12 1.20
C THR A 39 -3.78 15.80 1.48
N ARG A 40 -3.77 17.13 1.57
CA ARG A 40 -2.54 17.87 1.89
C ARG A 40 -1.96 17.50 3.28
N PRO A 41 -2.77 17.40 4.36
CA PRO A 41 -2.26 16.94 5.66
C PRO A 41 -1.73 15.51 5.66
N GLU A 42 -2.38 14.58 4.93
CA GLU A 42 -1.88 13.20 4.77
C GLU A 42 -0.52 13.20 4.06
N ALA A 43 -0.37 13.99 3.00
CA ALA A 43 0.90 14.14 2.27
C ALA A 43 2.01 14.74 3.16
N ASP A 44 1.70 15.79 3.93
CA ASP A 44 2.65 16.41 4.86
C ASP A 44 3.11 15.42 5.94
N GLY A 45 2.19 14.62 6.48
CA GLY A 45 2.51 13.57 7.46
C GLY A 45 3.38 12.45 6.88
N ALA A 46 3.14 12.06 5.63
CA ALA A 46 3.88 10.99 4.97
C ALA A 46 5.25 11.43 4.40
N ARG A 47 5.41 12.72 4.08
CA ARG A 47 6.60 13.24 3.41
C ARG A 47 7.92 12.90 4.11
N GLY A 48 7.95 13.00 5.44
CA GLY A 48 9.18 12.84 6.22
C GLY A 48 9.79 11.44 6.13
N TRP A 49 8.95 10.41 6.23
CA TRP A 49 9.42 9.02 6.20
C TRP A 49 9.62 8.50 4.78
N LEU A 50 8.73 8.87 3.85
CA LEU A 50 8.89 8.52 2.43
C LEU A 50 10.13 9.17 1.83
N GLY A 51 10.48 10.38 2.27
CA GLY A 51 11.73 11.04 1.89
C GLY A 51 13.00 10.37 2.43
N ALA A 52 12.89 9.36 3.29
CA ALA A 52 14.03 8.55 3.73
C ALA A 52 14.21 7.27 2.90
N LEU A 53 13.26 6.95 2.02
CA LEU A 53 13.27 5.76 1.18
C LEU A 53 13.96 6.02 -0.16
N ASP A 54 14.53 4.96 -0.73
CA ASP A 54 14.96 4.97 -2.12
C ASP A 54 13.75 4.79 -3.05
N ASP A 55 13.89 5.20 -4.31
CA ASP A 55 12.78 5.19 -5.29
C ASP A 55 12.20 3.79 -5.55
N HIS A 56 13.01 2.75 -5.35
CA HIS A 56 12.58 1.35 -5.43
C HIS A 56 11.66 0.95 -4.27
N ASP A 57 12.01 1.34 -3.04
CA ASP A 57 11.23 0.97 -1.84
C ASP A 57 9.87 1.68 -1.79
N MET A 58 9.75 2.80 -2.52
CA MET A 58 8.50 3.57 -2.63
C MET A 58 7.35 2.78 -3.28
N ASP A 59 7.60 1.71 -4.03
CA ASP A 59 6.55 0.85 -4.61
C ASP A 59 5.99 -0.20 -3.63
N ASP A 60 6.71 -0.42 -2.53
CA ASP A 60 6.36 -1.39 -1.48
C ASP A 60 5.63 -0.74 -0.30
N VAL A 61 5.52 0.58 -0.28
CA VAL A 61 4.88 1.32 0.81
C VAL A 61 3.45 1.73 0.50
N LEU A 62 2.69 1.89 1.58
CA LEU A 62 1.29 2.23 1.58
C LEU A 62 1.04 3.39 2.55
N VAL A 63 0.43 4.46 2.04
CA VAL A 63 0.09 5.65 2.82
C VAL A 63 -1.32 5.51 3.39
N PRO A 64 -1.51 5.51 4.72
CA PRO A 64 -2.84 5.49 5.31
C PRO A 64 -3.64 6.72 4.91
N VAL A 65 -4.91 6.54 4.57
CA VAL A 65 -5.83 7.62 4.21
C VAL A 65 -7.14 7.50 4.98
N GLN A 66 -7.74 8.64 5.33
CA GLN A 66 -9.00 8.71 6.04
C GLN A 66 -10.17 8.95 5.10
N LEU A 67 -10.93 7.91 4.77
CA LEU A 67 -12.18 8.06 4.02
C LEU A 67 -13.36 8.28 4.98
N GLU A 68 -14.37 9.03 4.55
CA GLU A 68 -15.63 9.24 5.30
C GLU A 68 -16.56 8.02 5.26
N VAL A 69 -15.99 6.81 5.33
CA VAL A 69 -16.72 5.55 5.35
C VAL A 69 -16.34 4.79 6.61
N VAL A 70 -17.34 4.50 7.43
CA VAL A 70 -17.18 3.62 8.60
C VAL A 70 -17.17 2.19 8.09
N MET A 71 -16.09 1.46 8.37
CA MET A 71 -16.02 0.04 8.07
C MET A 71 -16.57 -0.80 9.22
N SER A 72 -17.45 -1.75 8.88
CA SER A 72 -17.92 -2.77 9.80
C SER A 72 -16.85 -3.85 10.01
N ASP A 73 -16.78 -4.42 11.20
CA ASP A 73 -16.07 -5.67 11.55
C ASP A 73 -14.58 -5.76 11.16
N GLY A 74 -13.70 -5.08 11.91
CA GLY A 74 -12.27 -5.40 11.99
C GLY A 74 -11.40 -5.01 10.77
N ALA A 75 -12.03 -4.61 9.67
CA ALA A 75 -11.33 -4.04 8.53
C ALA A 75 -10.63 -2.72 8.95
N GLY A 76 -9.34 -2.63 8.65
CA GLY A 76 -8.44 -1.56 9.08
C GLY A 76 -8.40 -0.36 8.12
N PRO A 77 -7.44 0.56 8.27
CA PRO A 77 -7.45 1.78 7.49
C PRO A 77 -7.41 1.51 5.97
N TYR A 78 -8.01 2.43 5.23
CA TYR A 78 -7.73 2.58 3.81
C TYR A 78 -6.32 3.09 3.63
N MET A 79 -5.67 2.67 2.54
CA MET A 79 -4.32 3.08 2.19
C MET A 79 -4.25 3.36 0.70
N LEU A 80 -3.24 4.13 0.29
CA LEU A 80 -2.87 4.32 -1.11
C LEU A 80 -1.52 3.68 -1.39
N ASP A 81 -1.43 2.95 -2.50
CA ASP A 81 -0.14 2.52 -3.05
C ASP A 81 0.52 3.63 -3.88
N ALA A 82 1.76 3.39 -4.31
CA ALA A 82 2.54 4.32 -5.11
C ALA A 82 1.81 4.80 -6.38
N ALA A 83 0.99 3.94 -6.99
CA ALA A 83 0.22 4.26 -8.18
C ALA A 83 -1.09 5.02 -7.88
N GLY A 84 -1.41 5.24 -6.61
CA GLY A 84 -2.66 5.90 -6.18
C GLY A 84 -3.88 4.98 -6.21
N ASN A 85 -3.68 3.66 -6.20
CA ASN A 85 -4.77 2.70 -6.04
C ASN A 85 -5.15 2.60 -4.57
N LEU A 86 -6.46 2.47 -4.32
CA LEU A 86 -7.00 2.24 -2.99
C LEU A 86 -6.74 0.80 -2.55
N ILE A 87 -6.13 0.64 -1.39
CA ILE A 87 -5.85 -0.63 -0.73
C ILE A 87 -6.56 -0.65 0.62
N LEU A 88 -7.17 -1.78 0.94
CA LEU A 88 -7.88 -2.03 2.18
C LEU A 88 -7.12 -3.01 3.06
N ARG A 89 -6.90 -2.68 4.33
CA ARG A 89 -6.50 -3.69 5.33
C ARG A 89 -7.74 -4.53 5.67
N VAL A 90 -7.73 -5.80 5.29
CA VAL A 90 -8.85 -6.73 5.49
C VAL A 90 -8.90 -7.22 6.94
N GLY A 91 -7.74 -7.52 7.54
CA GLY A 91 -7.64 -8.03 8.90
C GLY A 91 -6.25 -8.57 9.20
N ASP A 92 -6.05 -9.09 10.40
CA ASP A 92 -4.76 -9.70 10.76
C ASP A 92 -4.55 -11.02 10.02
N HIS A 93 -3.29 -11.29 9.68
CA HIS A 93 -2.91 -12.58 9.13
C HIS A 93 -3.10 -13.66 10.21
N PRO A 94 -3.81 -14.77 9.94
CA PRO A 94 -4.21 -15.71 10.99
C PRO A 94 -3.03 -16.46 11.64
N ILE A 95 -1.92 -16.65 10.89
CA ILE A 95 -0.74 -17.39 11.35
C ILE A 95 0.46 -16.49 11.68
N ILE A 96 0.77 -15.48 10.86
CA ILE A 96 1.99 -14.67 10.96
C ILE A 96 1.75 -13.43 11.84
N PRO A 97 2.29 -13.37 13.07
CA PRO A 97 2.04 -12.26 13.98
C PRO A 97 2.59 -10.93 13.46
N GLY A 98 1.86 -9.83 13.72
CA GLY A 98 2.25 -8.48 13.30
C GLY A 98 2.08 -8.22 11.79
N CYS A 99 1.52 -9.18 11.06
CA CYS A 99 1.15 -9.03 9.66
C CYS A 99 -0.37 -8.90 9.52
N SER A 100 -0.80 -8.14 8.54
CA SER A 100 -2.19 -8.04 8.12
C SER A 100 -2.34 -8.40 6.65
N ILE A 101 -3.51 -8.91 6.29
CA ILE A 101 -3.91 -9.11 4.90
C ILE A 101 -4.44 -7.78 4.37
N ALA A 102 -3.96 -7.38 3.20
CA ALA A 102 -4.42 -6.20 2.47
C ALA A 102 -4.81 -6.54 1.04
N MET A 103 -5.78 -5.79 0.51
CA MET A 103 -6.40 -6.06 -0.77
C MET A 103 -6.76 -4.74 -1.46
N GLY A 104 -6.39 -4.61 -2.73
CA GLY A 104 -6.77 -3.49 -3.58
C GLY A 104 -8.27 -3.48 -3.90
N GLU A 105 -8.71 -2.37 -4.46
CA GLU A 105 -10.07 -2.18 -4.94
C GLU A 105 -10.50 -3.29 -5.91
N VAL A 106 -11.78 -3.65 -5.82
CA VAL A 106 -12.38 -4.80 -6.50
C VAL A 106 -12.89 -4.45 -7.91
N ASP A 107 -12.96 -3.17 -8.26
CA ASP A 107 -13.51 -2.67 -9.55
C ASP A 107 -12.57 -2.82 -10.76
N THR A 108 -11.59 -3.72 -10.64
CA THR A 108 -10.62 -3.99 -11.70
C THR A 108 -10.60 -5.47 -12.04
N ALA A 109 -10.37 -5.79 -13.31
CA ALA A 109 -10.19 -7.18 -13.75
C ALA A 109 -9.06 -7.90 -12.98
N MET A 110 -8.10 -7.12 -12.46
CA MET A 110 -6.95 -7.55 -11.70
C MET A 110 -6.93 -6.84 -10.34
N VAL A 111 -6.79 -7.59 -9.25
CA VAL A 111 -6.74 -7.08 -7.87
C VAL A 111 -5.36 -7.39 -7.29
N ARG A 112 -4.68 -6.37 -6.73
CA ARG A 112 -3.47 -6.58 -5.93
C ARG A 112 -3.87 -7.04 -4.54
N LEU A 113 -3.28 -8.09 -4.03
CA LEU A 113 -3.52 -8.57 -2.66
C LEU A 113 -2.20 -9.04 -2.04
N GLY A 114 -2.14 -9.12 -0.72
CA GLY A 114 -0.90 -9.48 -0.06
C GLY A 114 -0.88 -9.27 1.44
N ALA A 115 0.30 -9.53 1.97
CA ALA A 115 0.65 -9.36 3.37
C ALA A 115 1.34 -8.01 3.55
N VAL A 116 0.89 -7.25 4.55
CA VAL A 116 1.49 -5.97 4.95
C VAL A 116 1.90 -6.01 6.40
N VAL A 117 2.90 -5.19 6.76
CA VAL A 117 3.24 -4.90 8.16
C VAL A 117 2.93 -3.45 8.48
N ASP A 118 2.40 -3.24 9.67
CA ASP A 118 2.18 -1.92 10.23
C ASP A 118 3.52 -1.33 10.70
N ARG A 119 3.87 -0.18 10.15
CA ARG A 119 5.03 0.62 10.53
C ARG A 119 4.52 1.97 11.00
N ARG A 120 3.62 1.99 11.98
CA ARG A 120 3.13 3.25 12.57
C ARG A 120 4.24 3.98 13.34
N PRO A 121 4.22 5.33 13.31
CA PRO A 121 3.22 6.20 12.66
C PRO A 121 3.39 6.36 11.14
N GLU A 122 4.41 5.78 10.54
CA GLU A 122 4.87 6.06 9.18
C GLU A 122 3.89 5.55 8.10
N GLY A 123 3.47 4.28 8.17
CA GLY A 123 2.54 3.71 7.20
C GLY A 123 2.50 2.20 7.23
N PHE A 124 2.24 1.59 6.07
CA PHE A 124 2.30 0.13 5.90
C PHE A 124 3.30 -0.24 4.81
N VAL A 125 3.84 -1.45 4.90
CA VAL A 125 4.79 -1.98 3.91
C VAL A 125 4.32 -3.35 3.45
N TRP A 126 4.26 -3.58 2.15
CA TRP A 126 4.09 -4.90 1.56
C TRP A 126 5.30 -5.78 1.91
N ILE A 127 5.06 -6.90 2.57
CA ILE A 127 6.09 -7.94 2.75
C ILE A 127 5.99 -9.02 1.66
N ALA A 128 4.80 -9.17 1.08
CA ALA A 128 4.53 -9.96 -0.10
C ALA A 128 3.25 -9.42 -0.76
N SER A 129 3.26 -9.28 -2.08
CA SER A 129 2.05 -8.95 -2.82
C SER A 129 2.02 -9.69 -4.15
N ARG A 130 0.81 -9.89 -4.67
CA ARG A 130 0.57 -10.48 -5.97
C ARG A 130 -0.63 -9.80 -6.63
N THR A 131 -0.57 -9.65 -7.95
CA THR A 131 -1.70 -9.15 -8.75
C THR A 131 -2.43 -10.33 -9.39
N VAL A 132 -3.68 -10.55 -9.01
CA VAL A 132 -4.47 -11.71 -9.43
C VAL A 132 -5.72 -11.29 -10.18
N SER A 133 -6.29 -12.18 -10.99
CA SER A 133 -7.60 -11.91 -11.57
C SER A 133 -8.66 -11.83 -10.47
N HIS A 134 -9.70 -11.02 -10.67
CA HIS A 134 -10.82 -10.93 -9.74
C HIS A 134 -11.45 -12.30 -9.44
N ALA A 135 -11.54 -13.19 -10.45
CA ALA A 135 -12.08 -14.54 -10.31
C ALA A 135 -11.23 -15.45 -9.41
N SER A 136 -9.91 -15.26 -9.37
CA SER A 136 -8.98 -16.07 -8.58
C SER A 136 -8.79 -15.55 -7.15
N ARG A 137 -9.29 -14.33 -6.85
CA ARG A 137 -9.02 -13.61 -5.61
C ARG A 137 -9.26 -14.44 -4.34
N VAL A 138 -10.39 -15.13 -4.24
CA VAL A 138 -10.74 -15.89 -3.03
C VAL A 138 -9.74 -17.02 -2.78
N GLY A 139 -9.43 -17.82 -3.79
CA GLY A 139 -8.45 -18.90 -3.64
C GLY A 139 -7.04 -18.40 -3.34
N GLU A 140 -6.70 -17.19 -3.79
CA GLU A 140 -5.39 -16.57 -3.49
C GLU A 140 -5.34 -15.97 -2.08
N LEU A 141 -6.46 -15.46 -1.56
CA LEU A 141 -6.59 -15.08 -0.15
C LEU A 141 -6.47 -16.30 0.77
N ASP A 142 -7.07 -17.43 0.40
CA ASP A 142 -6.95 -18.69 1.16
C ASP A 142 -5.50 -19.18 1.21
N ARG A 143 -4.79 -19.13 0.07
CA ARG A 143 -3.36 -19.48 -0.01
C ARG A 143 -2.49 -18.54 0.81
N LEU A 144 -2.76 -17.23 0.74
CA LEU A 144 -2.06 -16.24 1.54
C LEU A 144 -2.28 -16.50 3.03
N ALA A 145 -3.54 -16.70 3.47
CA ALA A 145 -3.88 -16.98 4.85
C ALA A 145 -3.22 -18.26 5.39
N ALA A 146 -2.95 -19.24 4.51
CA ALA A 146 -2.26 -20.48 4.86
C ALA A 146 -0.72 -20.34 4.97
N CYS A 147 -0.14 -19.20 4.57
CA CYS A 147 1.30 -18.98 4.71
C CYS A 147 1.70 -18.97 6.20
N SER A 148 2.74 -19.72 6.54
CA SER A 148 3.17 -19.93 7.92
C SER A 148 4.43 -19.14 8.30
N GLY A 149 5.07 -18.49 7.32
CA GLY A 149 6.24 -17.66 7.56
C GLY A 149 6.78 -16.99 6.29
N SER A 150 7.96 -16.39 6.44
CA SER A 150 8.59 -15.61 5.36
C SER A 150 8.95 -16.43 4.12
N GLY A 151 9.28 -17.72 4.29
CA GLY A 151 9.54 -18.63 3.16
C GLY A 151 8.30 -18.81 2.28
N ASP A 152 7.16 -19.11 2.89
CA ASP A 152 5.88 -19.30 2.18
C ASP A 152 5.44 -18.01 1.47
N LEU A 153 5.52 -16.87 2.17
CA LEU A 153 5.23 -15.56 1.59
C LEU A 153 6.13 -15.23 0.39
N HIS A 154 7.41 -15.60 0.47
CA HIS A 154 8.37 -15.39 -0.61
C HIS A 154 8.08 -16.28 -1.82
N SER A 155 7.65 -17.53 -1.61
CA SER A 155 7.22 -18.41 -2.71
C SER A 155 5.86 -18.02 -3.29
N TRP A 156 5.03 -17.38 -2.50
CA TRP A 156 3.67 -17.01 -2.89
C TRP A 156 3.60 -15.70 -3.69
N ARG A 157 4.48 -14.71 -3.43
CA ARG A 157 4.44 -13.39 -4.09
C ARG A 157 4.74 -13.45 -5.60
N ASP A 158 4.52 -12.33 -6.30
CA ASP A 158 5.04 -12.16 -7.65
C ASP A 158 6.55 -11.86 -7.63
N ASP A 159 7.30 -12.44 -8.56
CA ASP A 159 8.76 -12.21 -8.71
C ASP A 159 9.11 -10.77 -9.08
N ASN A 160 8.12 -9.96 -9.48
CA ASN A 160 8.32 -8.56 -9.81
C ASN A 160 8.57 -7.65 -8.59
N LEU A 161 8.53 -8.19 -7.36
CA LEU A 161 9.07 -7.51 -6.17
C LEU A 161 10.52 -7.95 -5.92
N VAL A 162 11.45 -7.31 -6.63
CA VAL A 162 12.88 -7.53 -6.47
C VAL A 162 13.32 -7.10 -5.06
N THR A 163 13.74 -8.09 -4.28
CA THR A 163 14.69 -8.04 -3.14
C THR A 163 15.16 -6.66 -2.66
N GLY A 164 14.39 -6.01 -1.78
CA GLY A 164 14.86 -4.88 -0.93
C GLY A 164 15.09 -5.25 0.54
N ALA A 165 14.54 -6.37 1.02
CA ALA A 165 14.75 -6.84 2.39
C ALA A 165 16.09 -7.62 2.53
N ARG A 166 17.21 -7.00 2.17
CA ARG A 166 18.53 -7.45 2.63
C ARG A 166 18.89 -6.68 3.90
N SER A 167 18.81 -7.38 5.03
CA SER A 167 19.45 -7.09 6.31
C SER A 167 19.56 -5.61 6.71
N MET A 168 18.62 -5.13 7.52
CA MET A 168 18.97 -4.28 8.65
C MET A 168 18.92 -5.14 9.92
N ARG A 169 20.06 -5.74 10.21
CA ARG A 169 20.52 -6.08 11.57
C ARG A 169 21.87 -5.40 11.75
#